data_AF-A0AA35KJS6-F1
#
_entry.id   AF-A0AA35KJS6-F1
#
_cell.length_a   1.000
_cell.length_b   1.000
_cell.length_c   1.000
_cell.angle_alpha   90.00
_cell.angle_beta   90.00
_cell.angle_gamma   90.00
#
_symmetry.space_group_name_H-M   'P 1'
#
loop_
_entity.id
_entity.type
_entity.pdbx_description
1 polymer ?
#
loop_
_entity_poly.entity_id
_entity_poly.type
_entity_poly.pdbx_seq_one_letter_code
_entity_poly.pdbx_strand_id
1 'polypeptide(L)'
;MASGGGVALLLGLLVLAADLPHIVSQDRPGYCLELPVQSTDPSGGGSCNQCSSDANCPPGKKCCGSPCGNTCQAPQPNLCRLPPVTGPCKALIRKLYYNWGKKRCEEFVYGGCQGNLNRFDTLEMCQEACGGQGAP
;
A
#
# COMPACT_ATOMS: atom_id res chain seq x y z
N MET A 1 26.20 -33.99 -58.79
CA MET A 1 27.11 -34.58 -57.77
C MET A 1 27.71 -33.44 -56.96
N ALA A 2 27.99 -33.69 -55.67
CA ALA A 2 28.31 -32.76 -54.56
C ALA A 2 27.08 -32.01 -53.99
N SER A 3 26.47 -32.31 -52.83
CA SER A 3 26.85 -32.80 -51.48
C SER A 3 27.37 -31.73 -50.51
N GLY A 4 26.68 -31.58 -49.38
CA GLY A 4 27.05 -30.79 -48.19
C GLY A 4 26.07 -29.63 -47.99
N GLY A 5 25.24 -29.51 -46.95
CA GLY A 5 25.27 -30.06 -45.61
C GLY A 5 25.21 -28.87 -44.64
N GLY A 6 24.24 -28.84 -43.71
CA GLY A 6 24.38 -28.07 -42.48
C GLY A 6 23.27 -27.09 -42.09
N VAL A 7 22.57 -27.50 -41.03
CA VAL A 7 22.19 -26.73 -39.83
C VAL A 7 21.00 -25.76 -39.91
N ALA A 8 19.97 -26.12 -39.14
CA ALA A 8 18.79 -25.34 -38.80
C ALA A 8 19.13 -23.99 -38.16
N LEU A 9 18.34 -22.96 -38.47
CA LEU A 9 18.22 -21.76 -37.63
C LEU A 9 16.76 -21.30 -37.61
N LEU A 10 16.13 -21.59 -36.47
CA LEU A 10 14.87 -21.05 -35.99
C LEU A 10 14.94 -19.52 -35.99
N LEU A 11 14.25 -18.86 -36.92
CA LEU A 11 13.90 -17.46 -36.75
C LEU A 11 12.52 -17.39 -36.07
N GLY A 12 12.52 -17.76 -34.79
CA GLY A 12 11.46 -17.35 -33.88
C GLY A 12 11.47 -15.83 -33.82
N LEU A 13 10.42 -15.22 -34.34
CA LEU A 13 10.15 -13.79 -34.15
C LEU A 13 10.11 -13.53 -32.64
N LEU A 14 11.21 -12.98 -32.12
CA LEU A 14 11.25 -12.39 -30.78
C LEU A 14 10.15 -11.33 -30.76
N VAL A 15 9.09 -11.61 -30.01
CA VAL A 15 8.17 -10.58 -29.54
C VAL A 15 9.00 -9.71 -28.61
N LEU A 16 9.53 -8.60 -29.14
CA LEU A 16 9.98 -7.50 -28.31
C LEU A 16 8.73 -6.86 -27.73
N ALA A 17 8.17 -7.50 -26.69
CA ALA A 17 7.50 -6.74 -25.65
C ALA A 17 8.60 -5.85 -25.06
N ALA A 18 8.75 -4.66 -25.63
CA ALA A 18 9.33 -3.56 -24.88
C ALA A 18 8.34 -3.33 -23.74
N ASP A 19 8.53 -4.04 -22.64
CA ASP A 19 8.10 -3.57 -21.34
C ASP A 19 8.77 -2.20 -21.20
N LEU A 20 8.05 -1.14 -21.60
CA LEU A 20 8.37 0.19 -21.12
C LEU A 20 8.50 0.01 -19.61
N PRO A 21 9.60 0.46 -18.97
CA PRO A 21 9.58 0.57 -17.54
C PRO A 21 8.37 1.47 -17.26
N HIS A 22 7.32 0.90 -16.68
CA HIS A 22 6.38 1.71 -15.94
C HIS A 22 7.27 2.64 -15.14
N ILE A 23 7.04 3.94 -15.27
CA ILE A 23 7.58 4.93 -14.35
C ILE A 23 6.98 4.51 -13.00
N VAL A 24 7.61 3.54 -12.34
CA VAL A 24 7.38 3.22 -10.96
C VAL A 24 7.90 4.46 -10.29
N SER A 25 6.97 5.40 -10.07
CA SER A 25 7.13 6.51 -9.16
C SER A 25 7.97 6.00 -8.00
N GLN A 26 8.94 6.79 -7.57
CA GLN A 26 9.91 6.48 -6.51
C GLN A 26 9.25 6.30 -5.12
N ASP A 27 8.01 5.83 -5.08
CA ASP A 27 7.23 5.51 -3.91
C ASP A 27 7.89 4.35 -3.18
N ARG A 28 8.47 4.70 -2.04
CA ARG A 28 8.98 3.71 -1.09
C ARG A 28 7.78 2.92 -0.55
N PRO A 29 7.93 1.60 -0.28
CA PRO A 29 6.84 0.81 0.24
C PRO A 29 6.33 1.37 1.58
N GLY A 30 5.03 1.23 1.80
CA GLY A 30 4.35 1.76 2.99
C GLY A 30 3.62 3.06 2.72
N TYR A 31 2.96 3.59 3.76
CA TYR A 31 1.90 4.59 3.61
C TYR A 31 2.02 5.67 4.68
N CYS A 32 1.48 6.84 4.37
CA CYS A 32 1.39 7.93 5.34
C CYS A 32 0.22 7.66 6.29
N LEU A 33 0.38 8.00 7.57
CA LEU A 33 -0.75 8.03 8.48
C LEU A 33 -1.59 9.26 8.18
N GLU A 34 -2.83 9.05 7.79
CA GLU A 34 -3.84 10.06 8.02
C GLU A 34 -4.17 10.02 9.52
N LEU A 35 -3.42 10.80 10.31
CA LEU A 35 -3.80 11.02 11.70
C LEU A 35 -5.05 11.92 11.71
N PRO A 36 -6.14 11.53 12.39
CA PRO A 36 -7.22 12.45 12.68
C PRO A 36 -6.64 13.62 13.49
N VAL A 37 -6.87 14.82 12.98
CA VAL A 37 -6.24 16.08 13.37
C VAL A 37 -6.31 16.31 14.89
N GLN A 38 -5.17 16.13 15.56
CA GLN A 38 -4.80 16.87 16.78
C GLN A 38 -3.43 17.53 16.62
N SER A 39 -3.12 18.02 15.41
CA SER A 39 -2.02 18.95 15.22
C SER A 39 -2.45 20.35 15.64
N THR A 40 -2.81 20.53 16.91
CA THR A 40 -2.65 21.85 17.54
C THR A 40 -1.17 21.98 17.85
N ASP A 41 -0.39 22.42 16.86
CA ASP A 41 0.96 22.90 17.13
C ASP A 41 0.83 24.09 18.07
N PRO A 42 1.34 24.02 19.32
CA PRO A 42 1.26 25.14 20.26
C PRO A 42 2.10 26.35 19.82
N SER A 43 2.89 26.23 18.74
CA SER A 43 4.02 27.11 18.45
C SER A 43 3.80 28.13 17.34
N GLY A 44 2.65 28.13 16.65
CA GLY A 44 2.29 29.19 15.71
C GLY A 44 3.08 29.23 14.40
N GLY A 45 2.35 29.08 13.28
CA GLY A 45 2.62 29.85 12.06
C GLY A 45 3.86 29.52 11.20
N GLY A 46 4.37 28.29 11.19
CA GLY A 46 5.41 27.86 10.24
C GLY A 46 4.89 26.94 9.14
N SER A 47 5.36 27.10 7.89
CA SER A 47 5.12 26.12 6.81
C SER A 47 5.88 24.81 7.10
N CYS A 48 5.19 23.66 7.09
CA CYS A 48 5.82 22.37 7.38
C CYS A 48 6.27 21.60 6.13
N ASN A 49 6.44 22.29 4.99
CA ASN A 49 6.89 21.71 3.71
C ASN A 49 8.39 21.37 3.72
N GLN A 50 8.72 20.20 4.29
CA GLN A 50 10.09 19.67 4.36
C GLN A 50 10.45 18.79 3.17
N CYS A 51 9.48 18.30 2.40
CA CYS A 51 9.70 17.44 1.25
C CYS A 51 8.67 17.68 0.13
N SER A 52 9.04 17.31 -1.09
CA SER A 52 8.14 17.32 -2.24
C SER A 52 7.93 15.92 -2.85
N SER A 53 8.77 14.96 -2.49
CA SER A 53 8.69 13.55 -2.89
C SER A 53 9.44 12.65 -1.90
N ASP A 54 9.22 11.33 -1.96
CA ASP A 54 9.97 10.34 -1.17
C ASP A 54 11.49 10.41 -1.38
N ALA A 55 11.94 10.91 -2.54
CA ALA A 55 13.36 11.10 -2.86
C ALA A 55 14.02 12.19 -2.00
N ASN A 56 13.25 13.18 -1.53
CA ASN A 56 13.75 14.23 -0.64
C ASN A 56 13.86 13.76 0.83
N CYS A 57 13.39 12.55 1.13
CA CYS A 57 13.40 12.03 2.49
C CYS A 57 14.59 11.09 2.75
N PRO A 58 15.16 11.10 3.98
CA PRO A 58 16.17 10.13 4.40
C PRO A 58 15.72 8.68 4.14
N PRO A 59 16.64 7.72 3.93
CA PRO A 59 16.30 6.32 3.68
C PRO A 59 15.29 5.77 4.70
N GLY A 60 14.31 5.01 4.20
CA GLY A 60 13.25 4.44 5.03
C GLY A 60 12.15 5.41 5.48
N LYS A 61 12.10 6.64 4.94
CA LYS A 61 11.00 7.59 5.16
C LYS A 61 10.23 7.91 3.88
N LYS A 62 8.96 8.28 4.01
CA LYS A 62 8.11 8.80 2.92
C LYS A 62 7.79 10.27 3.11
N CYS A 63 7.53 10.97 2.02
CA CYS A 63 6.99 12.31 2.07
C CYS A 63 5.47 12.23 2.26
N CYS A 64 4.99 12.78 3.37
CA CYS A 64 3.61 12.64 3.82
C CYS A 64 2.94 13.99 3.98
N GLY A 65 1.79 14.14 3.35
CA GLY A 65 0.94 15.31 3.46
C GLY A 65 0.30 15.40 4.84
N SER A 66 0.19 16.62 5.34
CA SER A 66 -0.52 16.99 6.56
C SER A 66 -1.22 18.34 6.34
N PRO A 67 -2.16 18.75 7.20
CA PRO A 67 -2.84 20.04 7.04
C PRO A 67 -1.91 21.26 7.01
N CYS A 68 -0.68 21.16 7.55
CA CYS A 68 0.32 22.24 7.51
C CYS A 68 1.24 22.19 6.27
N GLY A 69 1.22 21.11 5.47
CA GLY A 69 2.20 20.82 4.42
C GLY A 69 2.80 19.40 4.47
N ASN A 70 3.94 19.20 3.80
CA ASN A 70 4.54 17.88 3.57
C ASN A 70 5.77 17.59 4.46
N THR A 71 5.77 16.49 5.21
CA THR A 71 6.88 16.11 6.11
C THR A 71 7.40 14.70 5.85
N CYS A 72 8.67 14.45 6.16
CA CYS A 72 9.27 13.11 6.02
C CYS A 72 8.94 12.23 7.24
N GLN A 73 8.09 11.22 7.03
CA GLN A 73 7.59 10.34 8.09
C GLN A 73 8.05 8.90 7.87
N ALA A 74 8.11 8.12 8.95
CA ALA A 74 8.29 6.68 8.82
C ALA A 74 7.03 6.09 8.13
N PRO A 75 7.19 5.26 7.09
CA PRO A 75 6.07 4.62 6.43
C PRO A 75 5.37 3.70 7.40
N GLN A 76 4.04 3.79 7.45
CA GLN A 76 3.24 2.79 8.11
C GLN A 76 2.85 1.66 7.17
N PRO A 77 2.64 0.44 7.69
CA PRO A 77 1.94 -0.58 6.94
C PRO A 77 0.52 -0.08 6.64
N ASN A 78 0.09 -0.12 5.38
CA ASN A 78 -1.31 0.16 5.06
C ASN A 78 -2.16 -0.92 5.67
N LEU A 79 -2.97 -0.50 6.65
CA LEU A 79 -3.88 -1.38 7.36
C LEU A 79 -4.78 -2.15 6.39
N CYS A 80 -5.28 -1.51 5.33
CA CYS A 80 -6.12 -2.13 4.30
C CYS A 80 -5.39 -3.21 3.47
N ARG A 81 -4.06 -3.30 3.56
CA ARG A 81 -3.25 -4.34 2.91
C ARG A 81 -2.75 -5.40 3.88
N LEU A 82 -3.00 -5.25 5.17
CA LEU A 82 -2.68 -6.29 6.15
C LEU A 82 -3.63 -7.48 5.99
N PRO A 83 -3.19 -8.71 6.25
CA PRO A 83 -4.09 -9.87 6.25
C PRO A 83 -5.06 -9.80 7.44
N PRO A 84 -6.24 -10.44 7.37
CA PRO A 84 -7.08 -10.63 8.55
C PRO A 84 -6.35 -11.51 9.57
N VAL A 85 -6.41 -11.15 10.86
CA VAL A 85 -5.75 -11.92 11.93
C VAL A 85 -6.75 -12.26 13.03
N THR A 86 -7.05 -13.56 13.16
CA THR A 86 -7.92 -14.08 14.23
C THR A 86 -7.30 -13.86 15.62
N GLY A 87 -5.99 -13.99 15.76
CA GLY A 87 -5.31 -13.92 17.06
C GLY A 87 -5.46 -15.22 17.88
N PRO A 88 -4.81 -15.32 19.05
CA PRO A 88 -4.71 -16.58 19.80
C PRO A 88 -5.93 -16.88 20.68
N CYS A 89 -6.76 -15.88 20.99
CA CYS A 89 -7.97 -16.09 21.77
C CYS A 89 -9.05 -16.83 20.96
N LYS A 90 -10.04 -17.43 21.64
CA LYS A 90 -10.99 -18.39 21.04
C LYS A 90 -12.44 -17.89 20.99
N ALA A 91 -12.68 -16.59 21.14
CA ALA A 91 -14.02 -16.03 20.92
C ALA A 91 -14.37 -16.09 19.42
N LEU A 92 -15.67 -16.16 19.11
CA LEU A 92 -16.18 -16.18 17.74
C LEU A 92 -16.79 -14.83 17.38
N ILE A 93 -15.96 -13.79 17.26
CA ILE A 93 -16.42 -12.42 17.02
C ILE A 93 -16.34 -12.13 15.52
N ARG A 94 -17.49 -11.94 14.87
CA ARG A 94 -17.52 -11.49 13.47
C ARG A 94 -17.03 -10.05 13.36
N LYS A 95 -16.09 -9.83 12.45
CA LYS A 95 -15.54 -8.52 12.10
C LYS A 95 -15.36 -8.44 10.60
N LEU A 96 -15.14 -7.23 10.09
CA LEU A 96 -14.83 -6.98 8.69
C LEU A 96 -13.33 -6.72 8.54
N TYR A 97 -12.75 -7.14 7.43
CA TYR A 97 -11.42 -6.69 7.00
C TYR A 97 -11.50 -6.27 5.53
N TYR A 98 -10.63 -5.38 5.11
CA TYR A 98 -10.52 -5.03 3.70
C TYR A 98 -9.68 -6.06 2.96
N ASN A 99 -10.29 -6.76 1.99
CA ASN A 99 -9.59 -7.65 1.09
C ASN A 99 -9.03 -6.84 -0.08
N TRP A 100 -7.75 -6.44 0.02
CA TRP A 100 -7.08 -5.66 -1.02
C TRP A 100 -7.08 -6.32 -2.40
N GLY A 101 -6.96 -7.65 -2.45
CA GLY A 101 -6.94 -8.40 -3.72
C GLY A 101 -8.28 -8.35 -4.46
N LYS A 102 -9.39 -8.27 -3.72
CA LYS A 102 -10.75 -8.17 -4.27
C LYS A 102 -11.36 -6.78 -4.20
N LYS A 103 -10.63 -5.80 -3.64
CA LYS A 103 -11.06 -4.41 -3.46
C LYS A 103 -12.40 -4.27 -2.75
N ARG A 104 -12.66 -5.11 -1.75
CA ARG A 104 -13.91 -5.09 -0.98
C ARG A 104 -13.70 -5.55 0.45
N CYS A 105 -14.59 -5.10 1.33
CA CYS A 105 -14.65 -5.57 2.70
C CYS A 105 -15.29 -6.98 2.76
N GLU A 106 -14.68 -7.89 3.51
CA GLU A 106 -15.17 -9.25 3.73
C GLU A 106 -15.20 -9.57 5.23
N GLU A 107 -16.11 -10.45 5.64
CA GLU A 107 -16.17 -10.91 7.03
C GLU A 107 -15.03 -11.88 7.36
N PHE A 108 -14.56 -11.84 8.61
CA PHE A 108 -13.70 -12.85 9.20
C PHE A 108 -13.99 -13.04 10.70
N VAL A 109 -13.44 -14.09 11.30
CA VAL A 109 -13.57 -14.35 12.74
C VAL A 109 -12.35 -13.79 13.47
N TYR A 110 -12.60 -12.90 14.43
CA TYR A 110 -11.64 -12.41 15.40
C TYR A 110 -11.79 -13.16 16.72
N GLY A 111 -10.67 -13.68 17.22
CA GLY A 111 -10.55 -14.47 18.44
C GLY A 111 -10.76 -13.69 19.73
N GLY A 112 -10.80 -12.35 19.67
CA GLY A 112 -11.05 -11.48 20.82
C GLY A 112 -9.82 -10.85 21.45
N CYS A 113 -8.60 -11.24 21.04
CA CYS A 113 -7.38 -10.57 21.48
C CYS A 113 -6.30 -10.52 20.40
N GLN A 114 -5.40 -9.53 20.51
CA GLN A 114 -4.30 -9.27 19.57
C GLN A 114 -4.80 -9.00 18.13
N GLY A 115 -4.04 -9.43 17.12
CA GLY A 115 -4.32 -9.16 15.72
C GLY A 115 -3.74 -7.84 15.22
N ASN A 116 -4.35 -7.25 14.20
CA ASN A 116 -3.88 -6.02 13.57
C ASN A 116 -5.04 -5.04 13.31
N LEU A 117 -4.74 -3.94 12.62
CA LEU A 117 -5.67 -2.84 12.37
C LEU A 117 -6.61 -3.07 11.18
N ASN A 118 -6.44 -4.13 10.37
CA ASN A 118 -7.40 -4.48 9.31
C ASN A 118 -8.60 -5.23 9.90
N ARG A 119 -9.33 -4.55 10.79
CA ARG A 119 -10.43 -5.13 11.55
C ARG A 119 -11.42 -4.03 11.93
N PHE A 120 -12.62 -4.12 11.38
CA PHE A 120 -13.68 -3.13 11.54
C PHE A 120 -14.95 -3.79 12.08
N ASP A 121 -15.77 -3.00 12.74
CA ASP A 121 -17.02 -3.47 13.34
C ASP A 121 -18.16 -3.48 12.33
N THR A 122 -18.13 -2.58 11.34
CA THR A 122 -19.15 -2.45 10.31
C THR A 122 -18.54 -2.41 8.91
N LEU A 123 -19.38 -2.70 7.91
CA LEU A 123 -19.03 -2.57 6.50
C LEU A 123 -18.67 -1.12 6.15
N GLU A 124 -19.45 -0.17 6.64
CA GLU A 124 -19.26 1.28 6.43
C GLU A 124 -17.89 1.73 6.95
N MET A 125 -17.53 1.42 8.20
CA MET A 125 -16.21 1.77 8.74
C MET A 125 -15.06 1.18 7.91
N CYS A 126 -15.23 -0.04 7.40
CA CYS A 126 -14.24 -0.66 6.52
C CYS A 126 -14.16 0.03 5.15
N GLN A 127 -15.29 0.40 4.57
CA GLN A 127 -15.34 1.09 3.28
C GLN A 127 -14.85 2.53 3.36
N GLU A 128 -15.16 3.25 4.44
CA GLU A 128 -14.61 4.59 4.69
C GLU A 128 -13.09 4.54 4.86
N ALA A 129 -12.59 3.59 5.65
CA ALA A 129 -11.16 3.46 5.89
C ALA A 129 -10.38 3.01 4.65
N CYS A 130 -10.96 2.12 3.82
CA CYS A 130 -10.20 1.39 2.81
C CYS A 130 -10.80 1.36 1.40
N GLY A 131 -12.08 1.70 1.25
CA GLY A 131 -12.81 1.66 -0.02
C GLY A 131 -12.40 2.76 -1.00
N GLY A 132 -11.90 3.90 -0.52
CA GLY A 132 -11.47 5.04 -1.34
C GLY A 132 -10.01 5.04 -1.76
N GLN A 133 -9.16 4.15 -1.23
CA GLN A 133 -7.70 4.19 -1.48
C GLN A 133 -7.24 3.35 -2.67
N GLY A 134 -8.10 3.19 -3.68
CA GLY A 134 -7.80 2.35 -4.83
C GLY A 134 -8.71 2.55 -6.05
N ALA A 135 -8.41 3.62 -6.78
CA ALA A 135 -8.57 3.83 -8.23
C ALA A 135 -9.82 4.59 -8.72
N PRO A 136 -9.67 5.39 -9.80
CA PRO A 136 -8.42 5.79 -10.48
C PRO A 136 -7.74 7.02 -9.84
#